data_AF-A0A7C1WF17-F1
#
_entry.id   AF-A0A7C1WF17-F1
#
_cell.length_a   1.000
_cell.length_b   1.000
_cell.length_c   1.000
_cell.angle_alpha   90.00
_cell.angle_beta   90.00
_cell.angle_gamma   90.00
#
_symmetry.space_group_name_H-M   'P 1'
#
loop_
_entity.id
_entity.type
_entity.pdbx_description
1 polymer ?
#
loop_
_entity_poly.entity_id
_entity_poly.type
_entity_poly.pdbx_seq_one_letter_code
_entity_poly.pdbx_strand_id
1 'polypeptide(L)'
;MVFIFPIVSAQQNITTEAGITPDSFLWGFDKTLDQLSLILTTGDVNKAKKALEIAQERLAEIKIMIEENKSNAAERAKVEHGKLLSGIEQNIVKLKEDNSTDEIKKVIDIEKELDVYDQKVQQTFGELKIKIKIDGKITSEQKKLIASILNSLEGQTGKVEIEIENKKDEIKVKINQETGRSEKEIESEIKDMEHEKGIEKDKKAFDTINDAEEEFTKFLEKAKEKNITVSQNLTNQFNSLLKEAKDQFNQSNFIEARKLAKQAERLIDN
;
A
#
# COMPACT_ATOMS: atom_id res chain seq x y z
N MET A 1 12.19 -28.27 44.70
CA MET A 1 12.61 -27.00 44.07
C MET A 1 11.93 -26.94 42.72
N VAL A 2 10.80 -26.22 42.62
CA VAL A 2 9.98 -26.13 41.42
C VAL A 2 10.55 -25.00 40.56
N PHE A 3 11.10 -25.34 39.41
CA PHE A 3 11.56 -24.36 38.42
C PHE A 3 10.36 -23.87 37.62
N ILE A 4 9.89 -22.68 37.93
CA ILE A 4 8.93 -21.92 37.13
C ILE A 4 9.75 -21.22 36.04
N PHE A 5 9.68 -21.70 34.81
CA PHE A 5 10.23 -20.99 33.66
C PHE A 5 9.25 -19.89 33.24
N PRO A 6 9.69 -18.62 33.11
CA PRO A 6 8.86 -17.59 32.51
C PRO A 6 8.70 -17.88 31.02
N ILE A 7 7.45 -18.01 30.56
CA ILE A 7 7.11 -17.99 29.15
C ILE A 7 7.33 -16.55 28.68
N VAL A 8 8.48 -16.30 28.07
CA VAL A 8 8.73 -15.07 27.31
C VAL A 8 7.92 -15.18 26.02
N SER A 9 6.83 -14.42 25.92
CA SER A 9 6.12 -14.21 24.66
C SER A 9 7.04 -13.41 23.74
N ALA A 10 7.76 -14.11 22.85
CA ALA A 10 8.48 -13.48 21.76
C ALA A 10 7.48 -13.02 20.70
N GLN A 11 7.08 -11.76 20.75
CA GLN A 11 6.46 -11.10 19.61
C GLN A 11 7.54 -11.03 18.51
N GLN A 12 7.52 -12.02 17.61
CA GLN A 12 8.36 -12.00 16.42
C GLN A 12 7.90 -10.84 15.53
N ASN A 13 8.59 -9.71 15.65
CA ASN A 13 8.70 -8.77 14.54
C ASN A 13 9.43 -9.51 13.42
N ILE A 14 8.69 -10.15 12.53
CA ILE A 14 9.26 -10.68 11.28
C ILE A 14 9.49 -9.46 10.39
N THR A 15 10.63 -8.81 10.56
CA THR A 15 11.20 -7.99 9.49
C THR A 15 11.44 -8.94 8.33
N THR A 16 10.61 -8.87 7.29
CA THR A 16 10.88 -9.58 6.04
C THR A 16 12.17 -9.00 5.48
N GLU A 17 13.25 -9.75 5.65
CA GLU A 17 14.55 -9.42 5.09
C GLU A 17 14.49 -9.54 3.57
N ALA A 18 15.26 -8.72 2.87
CA ALA A 18 15.42 -8.91 1.44
C ALA A 18 16.01 -10.30 1.18
N GLY A 19 15.48 -10.98 0.16
CA GLY A 19 16.03 -12.23 -0.34
C GLY A 19 17.30 -11.98 -1.16
N ILE A 20 17.44 -12.70 -2.27
CA ILE A 20 18.50 -12.38 -3.22
C ILE A 20 18.16 -11.05 -3.89
N THR A 21 19.15 -10.21 -4.10
CA THR A 21 18.97 -8.82 -4.51
C THR A 21 19.24 -8.65 -6.02
N PRO A 22 18.62 -7.69 -6.75
CA PRO A 22 18.61 -7.70 -8.23
C PRO A 22 19.95 -7.51 -8.93
N ASP A 23 21.01 -7.16 -8.21
CA ASP A 23 22.38 -7.05 -8.67
C ASP A 23 23.17 -8.37 -8.56
N SER A 24 22.62 -9.38 -7.90
CA SER A 24 23.15 -10.74 -7.86
C SER A 24 22.73 -11.56 -9.08
N PHE A 25 23.64 -12.39 -9.58
CA PHE A 25 23.33 -13.37 -10.65
C PHE A 25 22.24 -14.37 -10.23
N LEU A 26 22.18 -14.74 -8.95
CA LEU A 26 21.21 -15.72 -8.44
C LEU A 26 19.79 -15.15 -8.33
N TRP A 27 19.60 -13.84 -8.49
CA TRP A 27 18.28 -13.18 -8.43
C TRP A 27 17.31 -13.71 -9.49
N GLY A 28 17.83 -14.06 -10.66
CA GLY A 28 17.01 -14.68 -11.71
C GLY A 28 16.43 -16.02 -11.25
N PHE A 29 17.21 -16.80 -10.49
CA PHE A 29 16.79 -18.10 -9.97
C PHE A 29 15.78 -17.94 -8.82
N ASP A 30 16.05 -17.03 -7.90
CA ASP A 30 15.13 -16.63 -6.82
C ASP A 30 13.73 -16.32 -7.36
N LYS A 31 13.66 -15.41 -8.34
CA LYS A 31 12.42 -15.06 -9.02
C LYS A 31 11.73 -16.25 -9.68
N THR A 32 12.48 -17.18 -10.29
CA THR A 32 11.87 -18.37 -10.91
C THR A 32 11.25 -19.31 -9.88
N LEU A 33 11.87 -19.43 -8.70
CA LEU A 33 11.31 -20.21 -7.60
C LEU A 33 10.05 -19.54 -7.03
N ASP A 34 10.04 -18.22 -6.91
CA ASP A 34 8.86 -17.46 -6.49
C ASP A 34 7.69 -17.64 -7.46
N GLN A 35 7.96 -17.54 -8.77
CA GLN A 35 6.95 -17.78 -9.80
C GLN A 35 6.41 -19.21 -9.74
N LEU A 36 7.29 -20.21 -9.55
CA LEU A 36 6.87 -21.60 -9.41
C LEU A 36 6.02 -21.79 -8.15
N SER A 37 6.43 -21.21 -7.02
CA SER A 37 5.67 -21.25 -5.77
C SER A 37 4.29 -20.62 -5.93
N LEU A 38 4.20 -19.49 -6.63
CA LEU A 38 2.93 -18.82 -6.92
C LEU A 38 2.01 -19.66 -7.83
N ILE A 39 2.57 -20.31 -8.87
CA ILE A 39 1.82 -21.19 -9.78
C ILE A 39 1.29 -22.42 -9.03
N LEU A 40 2.08 -22.99 -8.11
CA LEU A 40 1.71 -24.16 -7.31
C LEU A 40 0.76 -23.83 -6.16
N THR A 41 0.60 -22.55 -5.80
CA THR A 41 -0.32 -22.10 -4.77
C THR A 41 -1.77 -22.26 -5.24
N THR A 42 -2.62 -22.89 -4.44
CA THR A 42 -4.03 -23.14 -4.76
C THR A 42 -4.98 -22.22 -4.01
N GLY A 43 -6.06 -21.81 -4.68
CA GLY A 43 -7.06 -20.88 -4.15
C GLY A 43 -6.69 -19.40 -4.36
N ASP A 44 -7.69 -18.58 -4.68
CA ASP A 44 -7.46 -17.19 -5.10
C ASP A 44 -6.93 -16.31 -3.96
N VAL A 45 -7.47 -16.47 -2.75
CA VAL A 45 -6.99 -15.77 -1.55
C VAL A 45 -5.54 -16.12 -1.25
N ASN A 46 -5.19 -17.41 -1.25
CA ASN A 46 -3.83 -17.86 -0.99
C ASN A 46 -2.86 -17.40 -2.08
N LYS A 47 -3.28 -17.38 -3.34
CA LYS A 47 -2.47 -16.84 -4.44
C LYS A 47 -2.22 -15.35 -4.27
N ALA A 48 -3.24 -14.57 -3.93
CA ALA A 48 -3.09 -13.14 -3.67
C ALA A 48 -2.14 -12.89 -2.49
N LYS A 49 -2.32 -13.62 -1.39
CA LYS A 49 -1.42 -13.59 -0.24
C LYS A 49 0.02 -13.92 -0.63
N LYS A 50 0.24 -15.00 -1.39
CA LYS A 50 1.58 -15.38 -1.83
C LYS A 50 2.20 -14.33 -2.74
N ALA A 51 1.42 -13.73 -3.63
CA ALA A 51 1.89 -12.63 -4.48
C ALA A 51 2.28 -11.39 -3.64
N LEU A 52 1.53 -11.06 -2.58
CA LEU A 52 1.85 -9.96 -1.66
C LEU A 52 3.10 -10.26 -0.81
N GLU A 53 3.31 -11.51 -0.39
CA GLU A 53 4.56 -11.93 0.28
C GLU A 53 5.77 -11.68 -0.64
N ILE A 54 5.70 -12.13 -1.90
CA ILE A 54 6.78 -11.90 -2.87
C ILE A 54 6.92 -10.39 -3.15
N ALA A 55 5.82 -9.64 -3.22
CA ALA A 55 5.86 -8.19 -3.41
C ALA A 55 6.57 -7.50 -2.25
N GLN A 56 6.39 -8.00 -1.02
CA GLN A 56 7.08 -7.51 0.17
C GLN A 56 8.59 -7.78 0.11
N GLU A 57 9.01 -8.93 -0.40
CA GLU A 57 10.45 -9.19 -0.66
C GLU A 57 11.01 -8.20 -1.69
N ARG A 58 10.27 -7.96 -2.79
CA ARG A 58 10.68 -6.94 -3.78
C ARG A 58 10.72 -5.53 -3.19
N LEU A 59 9.80 -5.18 -2.30
CA LEU A 59 9.81 -3.90 -1.57
C LEU A 59 11.07 -3.77 -0.70
N ALA A 60 11.45 -4.84 0.01
CA ALA A 60 12.68 -4.87 0.80
C ALA A 60 13.94 -4.72 -0.08
N GLU A 61 13.97 -5.39 -1.24
CA GLU A 61 15.05 -5.21 -2.23
C GLU A 61 15.13 -3.78 -2.76
N ILE A 62 13.99 -3.17 -3.10
CA ILE A 62 13.95 -1.77 -3.54
C ILE A 62 14.57 -0.87 -2.46
N LYS A 63 14.18 -1.07 -1.20
CA LYS A 63 14.72 -0.32 -0.07
C LYS A 63 16.24 -0.44 -0.01
N ILE A 64 16.78 -1.66 0.02
CA ILE A 64 18.24 -1.89 0.08
C ILE A 64 18.94 -1.27 -1.14
N MET A 65 18.41 -1.48 -2.35
CA MET A 65 19.02 -0.93 -3.56
C MET A 65 18.99 0.59 -3.61
N ILE A 66 17.97 1.24 -3.06
CA ILE A 66 17.95 2.69 -2.88
C ILE A 66 19.04 3.12 -1.89
N GLU A 67 19.13 2.45 -0.75
CA GLU A 67 20.12 2.75 0.29
C GLU A 67 21.56 2.58 -0.18
N GLU A 68 21.80 1.61 -1.07
CA GLU A 68 23.11 1.36 -1.68
C GLU A 68 23.37 2.19 -2.94
N ASN A 69 22.49 3.14 -3.29
CA ASN A 69 22.56 3.96 -4.50
C ASN A 69 22.56 3.16 -5.82
N LYS A 70 22.00 1.95 -5.81
CA LYS A 70 21.87 1.04 -6.97
C LYS A 70 20.53 1.26 -7.69
N SER A 71 20.36 2.47 -8.22
CA SER A 71 19.17 2.94 -8.95
C SER A 71 18.60 1.97 -9.98
N ASN A 72 19.46 1.38 -10.83
CA ASN A 72 19.02 0.43 -11.86
C ASN A 72 18.50 -0.89 -11.28
N ALA A 73 19.03 -1.33 -10.14
CA ALA A 73 18.58 -2.55 -9.47
C ALA A 73 17.25 -2.30 -8.73
N ALA A 74 17.10 -1.14 -8.09
CA ALA A 74 15.83 -0.71 -7.49
C ALA A 74 14.71 -0.64 -8.55
N GLU A 75 15.00 -0.08 -9.72
CA GLU A 75 14.03 -0.01 -10.82
C GLU A 75 13.61 -1.41 -11.31
N ARG A 76 14.54 -2.37 -11.40
CA ARG A 76 14.22 -3.77 -11.74
C ARG A 76 13.30 -4.41 -10.71
N ALA A 77 13.59 -4.27 -9.42
CA ALA A 77 12.74 -4.81 -8.37
C ALA A 77 11.35 -4.17 -8.38
N LYS A 78 11.25 -2.86 -8.62
CA LYS A 78 9.98 -2.13 -8.79
C LYS A 78 9.14 -2.67 -9.95
N VAL A 79 9.77 -3.01 -11.08
CA VAL A 79 9.06 -3.61 -12.23
C VAL A 79 8.49 -4.99 -11.87
N GLU A 80 9.26 -5.85 -11.20
CA GLU A 80 8.77 -7.17 -10.79
C GLU A 80 7.69 -7.06 -9.70
N HIS A 81 7.85 -6.15 -8.73
CA HIS A 81 6.81 -5.78 -7.78
C HIS A 81 5.49 -5.44 -8.48
N GLY A 82 5.54 -4.57 -9.50
CA GLY A 82 4.36 -4.17 -10.26
C GLY A 82 3.67 -5.32 -11.00
N LYS A 83 4.43 -6.31 -11.48
CA LYS A 83 3.86 -7.50 -12.13
C LYS A 83 3.06 -8.36 -11.15
N LEU A 84 3.53 -8.47 -9.90
CA LEU A 84 2.82 -9.22 -8.84
C LEU A 84 1.48 -8.55 -8.55
N LEU A 85 1.47 -7.23 -8.34
CA LEU A 85 0.23 -6.49 -8.07
C LEU A 85 -0.74 -6.54 -9.26
N SER A 86 -0.25 -6.41 -10.49
CA SER A 86 -1.11 -6.56 -11.68
C SER A 86 -1.66 -8.00 -11.82
N GLY A 87 -0.91 -9.01 -11.39
CA GLY A 87 -1.40 -10.39 -11.31
C GLY A 87 -2.54 -10.54 -10.29
N ILE A 88 -2.45 -9.84 -9.15
CA ILE A 88 -3.53 -9.80 -8.15
C ILE A 88 -4.77 -9.11 -8.72
N GLU A 89 -4.64 -7.95 -9.37
CA GLU A 89 -5.75 -7.25 -10.05
C GLU A 89 -6.48 -8.21 -11.01
N GLN A 90 -5.73 -8.90 -11.88
CA GLN A 90 -6.32 -9.84 -12.83
C GLN A 90 -7.00 -11.03 -12.16
N ASN A 91 -6.49 -11.50 -11.02
CA ASN A 91 -7.11 -12.58 -10.27
C ASN A 91 -8.41 -12.10 -9.59
N ILE A 92 -8.45 -10.88 -9.03
CA ILE A 92 -9.66 -10.28 -8.45
C ILE A 92 -10.77 -10.18 -9.49
N VAL A 93 -10.47 -9.68 -10.69
CA VAL A 93 -11.44 -9.60 -11.80
C VAL A 93 -12.04 -10.99 -12.11
N LYS A 94 -11.18 -12.01 -12.19
CA LYS A 94 -11.55 -13.38 -12.55
C LYS A 94 -12.18 -14.18 -11.40
N LEU A 95 -12.01 -13.74 -10.16
CA LEU A 95 -12.53 -14.39 -8.97
C LEU A 95 -14.05 -14.51 -9.11
N LYS A 96 -14.56 -15.74 -9.01
CA LYS A 96 -15.97 -16.06 -9.07
C LYS A 96 -16.23 -17.27 -8.21
N GLU A 97 -17.29 -17.20 -7.42
CA GLU A 97 -17.80 -18.32 -6.64
C GLU A 97 -19.24 -18.61 -7.07
N ASP A 98 -19.71 -19.82 -6.76
CA ASP A 98 -21.12 -20.18 -7.00
C ASP A 98 -22.07 -19.38 -6.11
N ASN A 99 -21.58 -18.88 -4.97
CA ASN A 99 -22.31 -18.07 -4.01
C ASN A 99 -21.67 -16.69 -3.89
N SER A 100 -22.43 -15.64 -4.21
CA SER A 100 -21.95 -14.25 -4.16
C SER A 100 -21.53 -13.80 -2.74
N THR A 101 -22.13 -14.37 -1.69
CA THR A 101 -21.73 -14.13 -0.29
C THR A 101 -20.38 -14.78 0.05
N ASP A 102 -20.01 -15.87 -0.61
CA ASP A 102 -18.65 -16.44 -0.45
C ASP A 102 -17.64 -15.72 -1.34
N GLU A 103 -18.07 -15.25 -2.52
CA GLU A 103 -17.27 -14.39 -3.41
C GLU A 103 -16.82 -13.12 -2.66
N ILE A 104 -17.75 -12.41 -2.00
CA ILE A 104 -17.44 -11.17 -1.28
C ILE A 104 -16.49 -11.41 -0.10
N LYS A 105 -16.64 -12.51 0.63
CA LYS A 105 -15.74 -12.86 1.74
C LYS A 105 -14.31 -13.06 1.25
N LYS A 106 -14.12 -13.74 0.12
CA LYS A 106 -12.78 -13.93 -0.47
C LYS A 106 -12.17 -12.60 -0.91
N VAL A 107 -12.97 -11.68 -1.47
CA VAL A 107 -12.50 -10.34 -1.83
C VAL A 107 -12.07 -9.55 -0.59
N ILE A 108 -12.84 -9.60 0.50
CA ILE A 108 -12.49 -8.97 1.79
C ILE A 108 -11.23 -9.60 2.40
N ASP A 109 -11.03 -10.91 2.27
CA ASP A 109 -9.80 -11.57 2.73
C ASP A 109 -8.57 -11.08 1.93
N ILE A 110 -8.71 -10.89 0.62
CA ILE A 110 -7.64 -10.32 -0.22
C ILE A 110 -7.37 -8.86 0.17
N GLU A 111 -8.42 -8.08 0.41
CA GLU A 111 -8.32 -6.71 0.88
C GLU A 111 -7.57 -6.62 2.20
N LYS A 112 -7.85 -7.53 3.15
CA LYS A 112 -7.13 -7.56 4.42
C LYS A 112 -5.63 -7.78 4.22
N GLU A 113 -5.24 -8.70 3.35
CA GLU A 113 -3.82 -8.97 3.08
C GLU A 113 -3.17 -7.77 2.36
N LEU A 114 -3.88 -7.13 1.40
CA LEU A 114 -3.41 -5.92 0.72
C LEU A 114 -3.22 -4.77 1.71
N ASP A 115 -4.12 -4.66 2.68
CA ASP A 115 -4.11 -3.62 3.69
C ASP A 115 -2.90 -3.71 4.62
N VAL A 116 -2.57 -4.92 5.07
CA VAL A 116 -1.34 -5.20 5.82
C VAL A 116 -0.11 -4.91 4.96
N TYR A 117 -0.15 -5.25 3.68
CA TYR A 117 0.92 -4.98 2.74
C TYR A 117 1.14 -3.47 2.55
N ASP A 118 0.09 -2.70 2.34
CA ASP A 118 0.17 -1.26 2.13
C ASP A 118 0.74 -0.53 3.35
N GLN A 119 0.41 -0.97 4.58
CA GLN A 119 1.05 -0.45 5.79
C GLN A 119 2.58 -0.62 5.76
N LYS A 120 3.08 -1.75 5.25
CA LYS A 120 4.53 -1.99 5.10
C LYS A 120 5.15 -1.13 4.01
N VAL A 121 4.41 -0.85 2.93
CA VAL A 121 4.80 0.14 1.91
C VAL A 121 4.97 1.51 2.55
N GLN A 122 3.98 1.98 3.33
CA GLN A 122 4.06 3.27 4.01
C GLN A 122 5.21 3.34 5.02
N GLN A 123 5.40 2.28 5.81
CA GLN A 123 6.55 2.19 6.74
C GLN A 123 7.88 2.31 5.99
N THR A 124 8.05 1.54 4.91
CA THR A 124 9.27 1.58 4.09
C THR A 124 9.52 2.97 3.51
N PHE A 125 8.45 3.67 3.12
CA PHE A 125 8.55 5.04 2.61
C PHE A 125 9.01 5.99 3.70
N GLY A 126 8.42 5.93 4.89
CA GLY A 126 8.82 6.74 6.04
C GLY A 126 10.29 6.56 6.38
N GLU A 127 10.76 5.31 6.44
CA GLU A 127 12.15 4.96 6.71
C GLU A 127 13.11 5.53 5.65
N LEU A 128 12.76 5.37 4.37
CA LEU A 128 13.54 5.93 3.26
C LEU A 128 13.56 7.46 3.29
N LYS A 129 12.41 8.12 3.52
CA LYS A 129 12.31 9.59 3.66
C LYS A 129 13.23 10.10 4.77
N ILE A 130 13.24 9.45 5.93
CA ILE A 130 14.12 9.81 7.06
C ILE A 130 15.59 9.68 6.67
N LYS A 131 15.98 8.55 6.08
CA LYS A 131 17.38 8.28 5.69
C LYS A 131 17.86 9.27 4.62
N ILE A 132 17.03 9.59 3.63
CA ILE A 132 17.32 10.60 2.60
C ILE A 132 17.51 12.00 3.22
N LYS A 133 16.71 12.34 4.24
CA LYS A 133 16.79 13.64 4.95
C LYS A 133 18.07 13.74 5.82
N ILE A 134 18.59 12.62 6.35
CA ILE A 134 19.75 12.59 7.26
C ILE A 134 21.10 12.41 6.54
N ASP A 135 21.21 11.48 5.59
CA ASP A 135 22.52 11.01 5.11
C ASP A 135 23.18 11.97 4.11
N GLY A 136 22.44 12.95 3.56
CA GLY A 136 22.98 14.09 2.79
C GLY A 136 23.73 13.77 1.48
N LYS A 137 24.01 12.49 1.20
CA LYS A 137 24.83 11.98 0.08
C LYS A 137 24.06 11.74 -1.21
N ILE A 138 22.77 12.05 -1.24
CA ILE A 138 21.89 11.75 -2.36
C ILE A 138 21.80 12.97 -3.27
N THR A 139 22.19 12.78 -4.54
CA THR A 139 22.08 13.80 -5.59
C THR A 139 20.63 14.15 -5.91
N SER A 140 20.39 15.32 -6.50
CA SER A 140 19.04 15.74 -6.92
C SER A 140 18.39 14.74 -7.89
N GLU A 141 19.17 14.17 -8.80
CA GLU A 141 18.74 13.14 -9.75
C GLU A 141 18.32 11.85 -9.03
N GLN A 142 19.08 11.41 -8.02
CA GLN A 142 18.71 10.24 -7.22
C GLN A 142 17.46 10.49 -6.38
N LYS A 143 17.27 11.69 -5.81
CA LYS A 143 16.03 12.05 -5.10
C LYS A 143 14.82 11.94 -6.01
N LYS A 144 14.91 12.46 -7.25
CA LYS A 144 13.84 12.36 -8.25
C LYS A 144 13.53 10.90 -8.60
N LEU A 145 14.55 10.07 -8.78
CA LEU A 145 14.33 8.65 -9.07
C LEU A 145 13.66 7.94 -7.90
N ILE A 146 14.12 8.17 -6.67
CA ILE A 146 13.52 7.57 -5.47
C ILE A 146 12.05 8.01 -5.37
N ALA A 147 11.76 9.30 -5.49
CA ALA A 147 10.39 9.81 -5.51
C ALA A 147 9.55 9.13 -6.60
N SER A 148 10.10 8.92 -7.80
CA SER A 148 9.42 8.19 -8.87
C SER A 148 9.14 6.71 -8.53
N ILE A 149 10.08 6.04 -7.85
CA ILE A 149 9.89 4.65 -7.41
C ILE A 149 8.79 4.59 -6.35
N LEU A 150 8.85 5.46 -5.33
CA LEU A 150 7.84 5.53 -4.28
C LEU A 150 6.45 5.82 -4.87
N ASN A 151 6.34 6.79 -5.79
CA ASN A 151 5.08 7.09 -6.48
C ASN A 151 4.53 5.90 -7.26
N SER A 152 5.42 5.13 -7.91
CA SER A 152 5.02 3.93 -8.65
C SER A 152 4.52 2.84 -7.72
N LEU A 153 5.17 2.61 -6.58
CA LEU A 153 4.79 1.57 -5.63
C LEU A 153 3.41 1.86 -5.04
N GLU A 154 3.18 3.08 -4.57
CA GLU A 154 1.88 3.48 -4.02
C GLU A 154 0.79 3.49 -5.09
N GLY A 155 1.12 3.94 -6.31
CA GLY A 155 0.19 3.91 -7.44
C GLY A 155 -0.17 2.49 -7.88
N GLN A 156 0.73 1.52 -7.75
CA GLN A 156 0.43 0.11 -8.03
C GLN A 156 -0.46 -0.49 -6.94
N THR A 157 -0.18 -0.23 -5.66
CA THR A 157 -1.04 -0.68 -4.55
C THR A 157 -2.45 -0.09 -4.63
N GLY A 158 -2.56 1.21 -4.92
CA GLY A 158 -3.85 1.89 -5.06
C GLY A 158 -4.69 1.37 -6.23
N LYS A 159 -4.08 0.83 -7.30
CA LYS A 159 -4.84 0.20 -8.38
C LYS A 159 -5.50 -1.10 -7.94
N VAL A 160 -4.80 -1.91 -7.13
CA VAL A 160 -5.39 -3.13 -6.55
C VAL A 160 -6.55 -2.75 -5.61
N GLU A 161 -6.38 -1.71 -4.79
CA GLU A 161 -7.43 -1.21 -3.88
C GLU A 161 -8.69 -0.77 -4.66
N ILE A 162 -8.51 -0.04 -5.77
CA ILE A 162 -9.63 0.33 -6.66
C ILE A 162 -10.30 -0.90 -7.26
N GLU A 163 -9.52 -1.88 -7.73
CA GLU A 163 -10.07 -3.10 -8.32
C GLU A 163 -10.86 -3.94 -7.31
N ILE A 164 -10.42 -3.96 -6.05
CA ILE A 164 -11.17 -4.57 -4.94
C ILE A 164 -12.53 -3.89 -4.79
N GLU A 165 -12.60 -2.56 -4.74
CA GLU A 165 -13.89 -1.86 -4.63
C GLU A 165 -14.80 -2.12 -5.83
N ASN A 166 -14.27 -2.02 -7.05
CA ASN A 166 -15.03 -2.32 -8.26
C ASN A 166 -15.63 -3.72 -8.19
N LYS A 167 -14.83 -4.71 -7.76
CA LYS A 167 -15.28 -6.08 -7.61
C LYS A 167 -16.34 -6.23 -6.53
N LYS A 168 -16.22 -5.52 -5.41
CA LYS A 168 -17.25 -5.53 -4.36
C LYS A 168 -18.55 -4.94 -4.86
N ASP A 169 -18.52 -3.83 -5.58
CA ASP A 169 -19.71 -3.21 -6.16
C ASP A 169 -20.40 -4.14 -7.17
N GLU A 170 -19.63 -4.82 -8.02
CA GLU A 170 -20.16 -5.88 -8.88
C GLU A 170 -20.87 -6.99 -8.07
N ILE A 171 -20.24 -7.46 -6.98
CA ILE A 171 -20.80 -8.53 -6.15
C ILE A 171 -22.04 -8.04 -5.37
N LYS A 172 -22.08 -6.80 -4.88
CA LYS A 172 -23.26 -6.20 -4.23
C LYS A 172 -24.48 -6.28 -5.14
N VAL A 173 -24.30 -5.97 -6.43
CA VAL A 173 -25.37 -6.09 -7.43
C VAL A 173 -25.82 -7.55 -7.58
N LYS A 174 -24.90 -8.52 -7.62
CA LYS A 174 -25.26 -9.96 -7.67
C LYS A 174 -26.01 -10.41 -6.42
N ILE A 175 -25.55 -10.05 -5.22
CA ILE A 175 -26.22 -10.39 -3.95
C ILE A 175 -27.65 -9.83 -3.94
N ASN A 176 -27.83 -8.58 -4.39
CA ASN A 176 -29.15 -7.98 -4.53
C ASN A 176 -30.06 -8.80 -5.46
N GLN A 177 -29.54 -9.21 -6.62
CA GLN A 177 -30.28 -10.02 -7.60
C GLN A 177 -30.63 -11.43 -7.09
N GLU A 178 -29.72 -12.07 -6.34
CA GLU A 178 -29.89 -13.42 -5.81
C GLU A 178 -30.83 -13.48 -4.59
N THR A 179 -30.79 -12.46 -3.73
CA THR A 179 -31.44 -12.48 -2.42
C THR A 179 -32.61 -11.50 -2.26
N GLY A 180 -32.72 -10.50 -3.14
CA GLY A 180 -33.70 -9.41 -3.03
C GLY A 180 -33.45 -8.42 -1.89
N ARG A 181 -32.32 -8.52 -1.17
CA ARG A 181 -31.94 -7.62 -0.07
C ARG A 181 -31.63 -6.22 -0.58
N SER A 182 -31.93 -5.19 0.21
CA SER A 182 -31.64 -3.80 -0.20
C SER A 182 -30.14 -3.51 -0.21
N GLU A 183 -29.72 -2.57 -1.06
CA GLU A 183 -28.32 -2.11 -1.15
C GLU A 183 -27.77 -1.67 0.22
N LYS A 184 -28.59 -0.98 1.02
CA LYS A 184 -28.19 -0.54 2.38
C LYS A 184 -27.91 -1.70 3.32
N GLU A 185 -28.71 -2.76 3.27
CA GLU A 185 -28.50 -3.95 4.11
C GLU A 185 -27.24 -4.71 3.70
N ILE A 186 -26.97 -4.78 2.39
CA ILE A 186 -25.77 -5.43 1.85
C ILE A 186 -24.52 -4.61 2.22
N GLU A 187 -24.57 -3.29 2.03
CA GLU A 187 -23.47 -2.39 2.39
C GLU A 187 -23.12 -2.47 3.88
N SER A 188 -24.15 -2.50 4.74
CA SER A 188 -23.94 -2.64 6.18
C SER A 188 -23.26 -3.96 6.53
N GLU A 189 -23.71 -5.09 5.95
CA GLU A 189 -23.09 -6.39 6.20
C GLU A 189 -21.64 -6.45 5.70
N ILE A 190 -21.35 -5.88 4.53
CA ILE A 190 -19.99 -5.79 4.00
C ILE A 190 -19.10 -4.98 4.95
N LYS A 191 -19.60 -3.83 5.41
CA LYS A 191 -18.88 -3.01 6.37
C LYS A 191 -18.62 -3.74 7.70
N ASP A 192 -19.59 -4.52 8.18
CA ASP A 192 -19.43 -5.33 9.39
C ASP A 192 -18.36 -6.42 9.17
N MET A 193 -18.37 -7.10 8.02
CA MET A 193 -17.33 -8.08 7.65
C MET A 193 -15.93 -7.45 7.56
N GLU A 194 -15.82 -6.27 6.94
CA GLU A 194 -14.57 -5.51 6.86
C GLU A 194 -14.05 -5.15 8.27
N HIS A 195 -14.95 -4.65 9.14
CA HIS A 195 -14.62 -4.30 10.51
C HIS A 195 -14.19 -5.52 11.34
N GLU A 196 -14.85 -6.67 11.20
CA GLU A 196 -14.45 -7.93 11.85
C GLU A 196 -13.04 -8.39 11.44
N LYS A 197 -12.64 -8.07 10.20
CA LYS A 197 -11.28 -8.34 9.69
C LYS A 197 -10.29 -7.22 10.05
N GLY A 198 -10.75 -6.16 10.72
CA GLY A 198 -9.94 -5.01 11.12
C GLY A 198 -9.53 -4.15 9.92
N ILE A 199 -10.40 -4.01 8.93
CA ILE A 199 -10.26 -3.07 7.82
C ILE A 199 -11.00 -1.78 8.22
N GLU A 200 -10.25 -0.72 8.54
CA GLU A 200 -10.78 0.57 9.01
C GLU A 200 -10.42 1.68 8.00
N LYS A 201 -11.12 1.73 6.85
CA LYS A 201 -10.79 2.66 5.74
C LYS A 201 -10.96 4.12 6.12
N ASP A 202 -12.02 4.40 6.87
CA ASP A 202 -12.33 5.74 7.38
C ASP A 202 -11.19 6.26 8.24
N LYS A 203 -10.75 5.48 9.24
CA LYS A 203 -9.62 5.85 10.08
C LYS A 203 -8.35 6.07 9.27
N LYS A 204 -8.07 5.20 8.28
CA LYS A 204 -6.87 5.35 7.43
C LYS A 204 -6.90 6.60 6.58
N ALA A 205 -8.04 6.92 5.98
CA ALA A 205 -8.19 8.14 5.24
C ALA A 205 -8.04 9.36 6.15
N PHE A 206 -8.63 9.32 7.35
CA PHE A 206 -8.52 10.37 8.35
C PHE A 206 -7.07 10.58 8.81
N ASP A 207 -6.37 9.53 9.20
CA ASP A 207 -4.97 9.56 9.63
C ASP A 207 -4.09 10.13 8.49
N THR A 208 -4.29 9.66 7.26
CA THR A 208 -3.52 10.15 6.09
C THR A 208 -3.79 11.64 5.81
N ILE A 209 -5.03 12.11 5.96
CA ILE A 209 -5.37 13.54 5.82
C ILE A 209 -4.66 14.38 6.88
N ASN A 210 -4.67 13.93 8.14
CA ASN A 210 -4.02 14.64 9.24
C ASN A 210 -2.50 14.65 9.10
N ASP A 211 -1.91 13.52 8.71
CA ASP A 211 -0.47 13.41 8.46
C ASP A 211 -0.02 14.40 7.38
N ALA A 212 -0.79 14.52 6.29
CA ALA A 212 -0.51 15.49 5.23
C ALA A 212 -0.56 16.94 5.75
N GLU A 213 -1.54 17.28 6.59
CA GLU A 213 -1.64 18.60 7.23
C GLU A 213 -0.47 18.92 8.15
N GLU A 214 -0.09 17.93 8.96
CA GLU A 214 1.01 18.06 9.92
C GLU A 214 2.34 18.25 9.19
N GLU A 215 2.62 17.43 8.17
CA GLU A 215 3.84 17.54 7.37
C GLU A 215 3.89 18.87 6.60
N PHE A 216 2.76 19.39 6.10
CA PHE A 216 2.72 20.71 5.47
C PHE A 216 3.03 21.84 6.45
N THR A 217 2.49 21.75 7.66
CA THR A 217 2.80 22.72 8.72
C THR A 217 4.29 22.72 9.05
N LYS A 218 4.87 21.53 9.30
CA LYS A 218 6.32 21.37 9.54
C LYS A 218 7.16 21.88 8.36
N PHE A 219 6.71 21.67 7.12
CA PHE A 219 7.39 22.15 5.92
C PHE A 219 7.44 23.68 5.89
N LEU A 220 6.32 24.36 6.16
CA LEU A 220 6.24 25.81 6.20
C LEU A 220 7.11 26.39 7.32
N GLU A 221 7.11 25.78 8.51
CA GLU A 221 7.96 26.18 9.63
C GLU A 221 9.45 26.10 9.26
N LYS A 222 9.90 24.97 8.72
CA LYS A 222 11.29 24.79 8.27
C LYS A 222 11.68 25.77 7.16
N ALA A 223 10.77 26.08 6.25
CA ALA A 223 11.02 27.07 5.20
C ALA A 223 11.22 28.48 5.81
N LYS A 224 10.37 28.85 6.78
CA LYS A 224 10.47 30.11 7.52
C LYS A 224 11.79 30.21 8.31
N GLU A 225 12.18 29.15 9.04
CA GLU A 225 13.45 29.10 9.77
C GLU A 225 14.67 29.31 8.85
N LYS A 226 14.58 28.82 7.61
CA LYS A 226 15.63 28.95 6.60
C LYS A 226 15.52 30.20 5.73
N ASN A 227 14.57 31.11 6.01
CA ASN A 227 14.25 32.28 5.18
C ASN A 227 13.97 31.92 3.70
N ILE A 228 13.38 30.76 3.45
CA ILE A 228 12.98 30.31 2.11
C ILE A 228 11.55 30.78 1.85
N THR A 229 11.33 31.53 0.78
CA THR A 229 9.99 31.89 0.33
C THR A 229 9.34 30.70 -0.38
N VAL A 230 8.27 30.16 0.23
CA VAL A 230 7.46 29.10 -0.38
C VAL A 230 6.58 29.70 -1.48
N SER A 231 6.52 29.04 -2.63
CA SER A 231 5.70 29.48 -3.76
C SER A 231 4.20 29.46 -3.41
N GLN A 232 3.49 30.55 -3.67
CA GLN A 232 2.04 30.60 -3.47
C GLN A 232 1.30 29.55 -4.32
N ASN A 233 1.83 29.23 -5.50
CA ASN A 233 1.25 28.19 -6.36
C ASN A 233 1.31 26.81 -5.68
N LEU A 234 2.44 26.49 -5.03
CA LEU A 234 2.60 25.23 -4.29
C LEU A 234 1.58 25.15 -3.14
N THR A 235 1.49 26.21 -2.34
CA THR A 235 0.52 26.31 -1.22
C THR A 235 -0.92 26.16 -1.71
N ASN A 236 -1.28 26.80 -2.83
CA ASN A 236 -2.63 26.71 -3.37
C ASN A 236 -2.96 25.29 -3.86
N GLN A 237 -2.02 24.62 -4.55
CA GLN A 237 -2.22 23.24 -5.01
C GLN A 237 -2.38 22.27 -3.84
N PHE A 238 -1.53 22.40 -2.81
CA PHE A 238 -1.62 21.60 -1.60
C PHE A 238 -2.99 21.75 -0.94
N ASN A 239 -3.42 23.00 -0.71
CA ASN A 239 -4.71 23.28 -0.08
C ASN A 239 -5.91 22.81 -0.93
N SER A 240 -5.80 22.84 -2.26
CA SER A 240 -6.85 22.31 -3.14
C SER A 240 -6.99 20.80 -2.98
N LEU A 241 -5.88 20.06 -3.10
CA LEU A 241 -5.89 18.60 -2.96
C LEU A 241 -6.37 18.16 -1.58
N LEU A 242 -5.93 18.84 -0.52
CA LEU A 242 -6.36 18.55 0.83
C LEU A 242 -7.85 18.85 1.05
N LYS A 243 -8.36 19.94 0.46
CA LYS A 243 -9.79 20.24 0.48
C LYS A 243 -10.57 19.14 -0.25
N GLU A 244 -10.14 18.75 -1.44
CA GLU A 244 -10.77 17.67 -2.20
C GLU A 244 -10.72 16.35 -1.42
N ALA A 245 -9.62 16.04 -0.74
CA ALA A 245 -9.50 14.86 0.13
C ALA A 245 -10.56 14.87 1.24
N LYS A 246 -10.74 16.00 1.93
CA LYS A 246 -11.78 16.16 2.96
C LYS A 246 -13.18 16.09 2.40
N ASP A 247 -13.41 16.65 1.21
CA ASP A 247 -14.71 16.58 0.54
C ASP A 247 -15.06 15.12 0.19
N GLN A 248 -14.10 14.34 -0.33
CA GLN A 248 -14.25 12.90 -0.58
C GLN A 248 -14.46 12.10 0.71
N PHE A 249 -13.73 12.44 1.78
CA PHE A 249 -13.90 11.81 3.10
C PHE A 249 -15.32 11.98 3.63
N ASN A 250 -15.88 13.20 3.54
CA ASN A 250 -17.25 13.49 3.96
C ASN A 250 -18.30 12.76 3.12
N GLN A 251 -17.95 12.39 1.89
CA GLN A 251 -18.77 11.57 0.99
C GLN A 251 -18.57 10.06 1.23
N SER A 252 -17.81 9.68 2.25
CA SER A 252 -17.40 8.28 2.54
C SER A 252 -16.58 7.62 1.42
N ASN A 253 -16.01 8.41 0.50
CA ASN A 253 -15.09 7.93 -0.52
C ASN A 253 -13.66 7.91 0.06
N PHE A 254 -13.43 7.00 1.00
CA PHE A 254 -12.20 6.97 1.80
C PHE A 254 -10.94 6.66 0.98
N ILE A 255 -11.06 5.87 -0.08
CA ILE A 255 -9.92 5.51 -0.94
C ILE A 255 -9.46 6.73 -1.76
N GLU A 256 -10.40 7.45 -2.40
CA GLU A 256 -10.04 8.66 -3.14
C GLU A 256 -9.57 9.77 -2.18
N ALA A 257 -10.20 9.92 -1.01
CA ALA A 257 -9.76 10.85 0.02
C ALA A 257 -8.30 10.61 0.41
N ARG A 258 -7.95 9.36 0.68
CA ARG A 258 -6.60 8.93 1.02
C ARG A 258 -5.60 9.18 -0.11
N LYS A 259 -5.98 8.87 -1.35
CA LYS A 259 -5.17 9.13 -2.54
C LYS A 259 -4.88 10.62 -2.74
N LEU A 260 -5.88 11.48 -2.57
CA LEU A 260 -5.72 12.93 -2.67
C LEU A 260 -4.83 13.50 -1.56
N ALA A 261 -4.97 13.01 -0.33
CA ALA A 261 -4.10 13.39 0.80
C ALA A 261 -2.63 13.02 0.54
N LYS A 262 -2.36 11.79 0.07
CA LYS A 262 -1.01 11.36 -0.34
C LYS A 262 -0.46 12.19 -1.49
N GLN A 263 -1.30 12.58 -2.46
CA GLN A 263 -0.89 13.51 -3.52
C GLN A 263 -0.51 14.89 -2.98
N ALA A 264 -1.24 15.40 -2.00
CA ALA A 264 -0.92 16.67 -1.34
C ALA A 264 0.45 16.59 -0.63
N GLU A 265 0.69 15.56 0.18
CA GLU A 265 1.97 15.36 0.89
C GLU A 265 3.17 15.32 -0.07
N ARG A 266 3.01 14.70 -1.25
CA ARG A 266 4.09 14.65 -2.25
C ARG A 266 4.48 15.99 -2.82
N LEU A 267 3.59 16.98 -2.83
CA LEU A 267 3.92 18.31 -3.34
C LEU A 267 5.05 18.96 -2.55
N ILE A 268 5.15 18.64 -1.26
CA ILE A 268 6.12 19.24 -0.33
C ILE A 268 7.34 18.36 -0.03
N ASP A 269 7.34 17.12 -0.52
CA ASP A 269 8.51 16.24 -0.48
C ASP A 269 9.50 16.47 -1.63
N ASN A 270 9.10 17.26 -2.66
CA ASN A 270 9.91 17.54 -3.86
C ASN A 270 10.86 18.73 -3.70
#